data_AF-A0A5C3Q6N0-F1
#
_entry.id   AF-A0A5C3Q6N0-F1
#
_cell.length_a   1.000
_cell.length_b   1.000
_cell.length_c   1.000
_cell.angle_alpha   90.00
_cell.angle_beta   90.00
_cell.angle_gamma   90.00
#
_symmetry.space_group_name_H-M   'P 1'
#
loop_
_entity.id
_entity.type
_entity.pdbx_description
1 polymer ?
#
loop_
_entity_poly.entity_id
_entity_poly.type
_entity_poly.pdbx_seq_one_letter_code
_entity_poly.pdbx_strand_id
1 'polypeptide(L)'
;MISLSPRFVLLAALISTTIAHVVPRGNLHRRQAALPEGFKAIDSASADEKITFRIALAQQDFAGLERALYDAATPGSEQYGQYLTKEEVKQYATPSDETVAAVTAWLSAHGLSSTSLSPSGDWISVQATVAQANQLLEADYTTFRREGSEESSVTRTLSYALPQEVQEHIVAIHPTVAFPLSERASQELIASWTSESRDFNGFPKVVSRQAEEEEEEEAPEPEEEEETPEEEEIPEEEETPEEEETSEEEEEDQVPDSCIPEPGNSTWQNGVKARAFPCRLDTYQVPRLPLADEPASGNGTGVWVSGFNNMFAHKNRTRHNIEYWRPDLVGREMFGFVGISGGLNNQLPFGNHLSGTTELASIMSTAPNTPATYMAVGIENADASEPMVWFLDQAEYLLSLDTLPEILIHRHVLPESSVDPELARVLCNLYAQLSARGVTLIYSVGGNGVGSGASCPKFDVSFPASCPYVTSVGGAEINVGQRREVPFFANSGGFSNLFSRPAYQESEVSAYLETVEEGVHEGRYNASGRATPDVSTIDWEVSVDLDSGSSRSQTALQAANFAGIIALLNEELVSAGKPRMGFLNPFLYQNADAFNDFTTGTISGCGTSGFNATAGWDPTSGIGSPRYNRLREAAGL
;
A
#
# COMPACT_ATOMS: atom_id res chain seq x y z
N MET A 1 64.70 34.13 80.28
CA MET A 1 63.36 33.52 80.29
C MET A 1 62.76 33.69 78.91
N ILE A 2 62.47 32.57 78.28
CA ILE A 2 61.98 32.40 76.90
C ILE A 2 60.46 32.47 76.92
N SER A 3 59.82 33.17 75.97
CA SER A 3 58.61 32.69 75.30
C SER A 3 58.24 33.57 74.09
N LEU A 4 58.02 32.91 72.95
CA LEU A 4 57.65 33.44 71.63
C LEU A 4 56.15 33.18 71.34
N SER A 5 55.48 34.16 70.68
CA SER A 5 54.48 34.02 69.59
C SER A 5 53.12 33.33 69.88
N PRO A 6 52.05 33.40 69.02
CA PRO A 6 51.81 34.19 67.79
C PRO A 6 50.46 34.96 67.73
N ARG A 7 50.39 35.83 66.71
CA ARG A 7 49.18 36.48 66.17
C ARG A 7 48.33 35.49 65.35
N PHE A 8 47.01 35.52 65.53
CA PHE A 8 46.05 34.81 64.68
C PHE A 8 45.79 35.58 63.38
N VAL A 9 45.95 34.92 62.24
CA VAL A 9 45.45 35.32 60.92
C VAL A 9 44.24 34.45 60.62
N LEU A 10 43.06 35.08 60.47
CA LEU A 10 41.83 34.41 60.04
C LEU A 10 41.78 34.39 58.51
N LEU A 11 41.90 33.21 57.91
CA LEU A 11 41.65 32.96 56.50
C LEU A 11 40.16 32.61 56.33
N ALA A 12 39.39 33.44 55.63
CA ALA A 12 38.03 33.12 55.22
C ALA A 12 38.08 32.28 53.93
N ALA A 13 37.66 31.02 54.01
CA ALA A 13 37.51 30.14 52.85
C ALA A 13 36.14 30.38 52.20
N LEU A 14 36.13 30.89 50.97
CA LEU A 14 34.97 30.87 50.08
C LEU A 14 34.74 29.42 49.61
N ILE A 15 33.72 28.77 50.15
CA ILE A 15 33.23 27.48 49.66
C ILE A 15 32.37 27.79 48.43
N SER A 16 32.93 27.59 47.23
CA SER A 16 32.15 27.52 46.00
C SER A 16 31.37 26.21 46.01
N THR A 17 30.09 26.26 46.38
CA THR A 17 29.16 25.14 46.17
C THR A 17 28.83 25.07 44.69
N THR A 18 29.60 24.31 43.93
CA THR A 18 29.15 23.80 42.63
C THR A 18 28.01 22.84 42.91
N ILE A 19 26.76 23.27 42.70
CA ILE A 19 25.64 22.35 42.55
C ILE A 19 25.91 21.63 41.23
N ALA A 20 26.52 20.45 41.29
CA ALA A 20 26.47 19.52 40.19
C ALA A 20 24.99 19.23 39.93
N HIS A 21 24.43 19.79 38.85
CA HIS A 21 23.17 19.30 38.33
C HIS A 21 23.43 17.85 37.93
N VAL A 22 23.00 16.92 38.80
CA VAL A 22 22.87 15.53 38.40
C VAL A 22 21.75 15.55 37.37
N VAL A 23 22.12 15.53 36.09
CA VAL A 23 21.16 15.30 35.01
C VAL A 23 20.58 13.91 35.29
N PRO A 24 19.28 13.79 35.58
CA PRO A 24 18.65 12.48 35.75
C PRO A 24 18.93 11.67 34.49
N ARG A 25 19.43 10.44 34.63
CA ARG A 25 19.55 9.54 33.48
C ARG A 25 18.15 9.21 32.97
N GLY A 26 17.95 9.34 31.67
CA GLY A 26 16.74 8.96 30.96
C GLY A 26 16.45 7.47 31.08
N ASN A 27 15.19 7.12 30.88
CA ASN A 27 14.78 5.73 30.77
C ASN A 27 15.07 5.25 29.36
N LEU A 28 15.61 4.03 29.22
CA LEU A 28 15.77 3.40 27.91
C LEU A 28 14.41 3.39 27.22
N HIS A 29 14.30 4.15 26.13
CA HIS A 29 13.07 4.26 25.37
C HIS A 29 13.02 3.17 24.32
N ARG A 30 14.11 3.01 23.56
CA ARG A 30 14.15 2.02 22.49
C ARG A 30 15.54 1.45 22.28
N ARG A 31 15.57 0.18 21.85
CA ARG A 31 16.80 -0.55 21.55
C ARG A 31 16.57 -1.58 20.46
N GLN A 32 17.48 -1.62 19.50
CA GLN A 32 17.58 -2.72 18.56
C GLN A 32 18.43 -3.84 19.18
N ALA A 33 17.90 -5.07 19.16
CA ALA A 33 18.54 -6.21 19.80
C ALA A 33 19.88 -6.57 19.14
N ALA A 34 19.98 -6.38 17.82
CA ALA A 34 21.17 -6.62 17.02
C ALA A 34 21.29 -5.57 15.91
N LEU A 35 22.49 -5.43 15.35
CA LEU A 35 22.69 -4.65 14.13
C LEU A 35 21.88 -5.30 12.99
N PRO A 36 21.07 -4.54 12.22
CA PRO A 36 20.35 -5.11 11.10
C PRO A 36 21.30 -5.69 10.05
N GLU A 37 20.85 -6.75 9.38
CA GLU A 37 21.61 -7.43 8.33
C GLU A 37 21.96 -6.48 7.18
N GLY A 38 23.15 -6.65 6.59
CA GLY A 38 23.63 -5.79 5.52
C GLY A 38 24.25 -4.48 5.99
N PHE A 39 24.54 -4.33 7.28
CA PHE A 39 25.24 -3.17 7.83
C PHE A 39 26.49 -3.58 8.63
N LYS A 40 27.51 -2.72 8.60
CA LYS A 40 28.69 -2.82 9.47
C LYS A 40 28.96 -1.51 10.18
N ALA A 41 29.17 -1.57 11.49
CA ALA A 41 29.71 -0.44 12.24
C ALA A 41 31.11 -0.08 11.72
N ILE A 42 31.35 1.19 11.43
CA ILE A 42 32.67 1.70 11.05
C ILE A 42 33.34 2.32 12.27
N ASP A 43 32.78 3.43 12.74
CA ASP A 43 33.31 4.30 13.78
C ASP A 43 32.19 5.18 14.36
N SER A 44 32.48 5.81 15.50
CA SER A 44 31.58 6.81 16.07
C SER A 44 31.36 7.93 15.05
N ALA A 45 30.11 8.36 14.90
CA ALA A 45 29.79 9.45 13.98
C ALA A 45 30.48 10.75 14.42
N SER A 46 30.82 11.61 13.45
CA SER A 46 31.52 12.86 13.74
C SER A 46 30.66 13.76 14.62
N ALA A 47 31.21 14.24 15.75
CA ALA A 47 30.49 15.06 16.71
C ALA A 47 29.84 16.33 16.10
N ASP A 48 30.44 16.87 15.04
CA ASP A 48 30.00 18.09 14.34
C ASP A 48 29.08 17.82 13.14
N GLU A 49 28.90 16.56 12.75
CA GLU A 49 27.98 16.16 11.69
C GLU A 49 26.56 16.62 12.04
N LYS A 50 25.88 17.21 11.07
CA LYS A 50 24.51 17.72 11.22
C LYS A 50 23.51 16.62 10.90
N ILE A 51 22.54 16.43 11.80
CA ILE A 51 21.42 15.50 11.64
C ILE A 51 20.13 16.30 11.81
N THR A 52 19.14 16.00 10.97
CA THR A 52 17.78 16.53 11.09
C THR A 52 16.89 15.46 11.71
N PHE A 53 16.47 15.70 12.94
CA PHE A 53 15.45 14.88 13.59
C PHE A 53 14.06 15.24 13.11
N ARG A 54 13.23 14.21 13.13
CA ARG A 54 11.80 14.17 12.95
C ARG A 54 11.26 13.52 14.22
N ILE A 55 10.53 14.28 15.02
CA ILE A 55 9.96 13.83 16.29
C ILE A 55 8.45 13.82 16.14
N ALA A 56 7.84 12.64 16.28
CA ALA A 56 6.40 12.48 16.35
C ALA A 56 5.95 12.61 17.81
N LEU A 57 5.01 13.53 18.04
CA LEU A 57 4.44 13.83 19.34
C LEU A 57 3.15 13.04 19.55
N ALA A 58 2.84 12.75 20.81
CA ALA A 58 1.58 12.13 21.17
C ALA A 58 0.42 13.07 20.81
N GLN A 59 -0.50 12.56 19.99
CA GLN A 59 -1.77 13.22 19.67
C GLN A 59 -2.69 13.19 20.89
N GLN A 60 -3.49 14.23 21.09
CA GLN A 60 -4.26 14.36 22.33
C GLN A 60 -5.41 13.34 22.47
N ASP A 61 -6.09 12.97 21.37
CA ASP A 61 -7.23 12.05 21.42
C ASP A 61 -7.35 11.18 20.15
N PHE A 62 -6.35 10.32 19.92
CA PHE A 62 -6.40 9.39 18.80
C PHE A 62 -7.57 8.40 18.89
N ALA A 63 -7.93 7.93 20.09
CA ALA A 63 -9.06 7.04 20.29
C ALA A 63 -10.40 7.71 19.94
N GLY A 64 -10.53 9.02 20.18
CA GLY A 64 -11.64 9.84 19.71
C GLY A 64 -11.68 9.95 18.20
N LEU A 65 -10.54 10.19 17.55
CA LEU A 65 -10.43 10.23 16.09
C LEU A 65 -10.85 8.91 15.45
N GLU A 66 -10.33 7.78 15.96
CA GLU A 66 -10.66 6.45 15.45
C GLU A 66 -12.17 6.15 15.56
N ARG A 67 -12.78 6.50 16.70
CA ARG A 67 -14.22 6.34 16.88
C ARG A 67 -15.00 7.18 15.87
N ALA A 68 -14.65 8.46 15.72
CA ALA A 68 -15.31 9.35 14.77
C ALA A 68 -15.15 8.88 13.32
N LEU A 69 -13.98 8.33 12.96
CA LEU A 69 -13.73 7.68 11.68
C LEU A 69 -14.70 6.50 11.47
N TYR A 70 -14.78 5.57 12.44
CA TYR A 70 -15.67 4.42 12.30
C TYR A 70 -17.15 4.83 12.28
N ASP A 71 -17.57 5.79 13.09
CA ASP A 71 -18.93 6.33 13.07
C ASP A 71 -19.26 6.93 11.70
N ALA A 72 -18.31 7.60 11.04
CA ALA A 72 -18.49 8.16 9.70
C ALA A 72 -18.44 7.11 8.56
N ALA A 73 -17.74 5.99 8.77
CA ALA A 73 -17.47 4.98 7.74
C ALA A 73 -18.38 3.75 7.81
N THR A 74 -19.13 3.55 8.90
CA THR A 74 -19.91 2.33 9.14
C THR A 74 -21.37 2.51 8.73
N PRO A 75 -21.89 1.73 7.76
CA PRO A 75 -23.31 1.75 7.42
C PRO A 75 -24.20 1.49 8.64
N GLY A 76 -25.34 2.18 8.70
CA GLY A 76 -26.26 2.13 9.84
C GLY A 76 -25.90 3.07 11.00
N SER A 77 -24.70 3.66 11.02
CA SER A 77 -24.37 4.78 11.91
C SER A 77 -25.17 6.04 11.54
N GLU A 78 -25.59 6.83 12.53
CA GLU A 78 -26.21 8.14 12.30
C GLU A 78 -25.25 9.14 11.63
N GLN A 79 -23.93 8.91 11.77
CA GLN A 79 -22.87 9.74 11.21
C GLN A 79 -22.35 9.20 9.86
N TYR A 80 -22.91 8.10 9.34
CA TYR A 80 -22.43 7.50 8.10
C TYR A 80 -22.38 8.50 6.94
N GLY A 81 -21.21 8.59 6.29
CA GLY A 81 -20.90 9.53 5.21
C GLY A 81 -20.64 10.98 5.65
N GLN A 82 -20.70 11.29 6.95
CA GLN A 82 -20.39 12.61 7.53
C GLN A 82 -18.91 12.67 7.95
N TYR A 83 -18.02 12.70 6.95
CA TYR A 83 -16.58 12.79 7.18
C TYR A 83 -16.17 14.13 7.79
N LEU A 84 -15.09 14.08 8.58
CA LEU A 84 -14.59 15.22 9.33
C LEU A 84 -13.91 16.23 8.40
N THR A 85 -14.07 17.50 8.73
CA THR A 85 -13.29 18.60 8.17
C THR A 85 -11.84 18.54 8.67
N LYS A 86 -10.96 19.32 8.02
CA LYS A 86 -9.56 19.47 8.44
C LYS A 86 -9.46 19.99 9.87
N GLU A 87 -10.30 20.95 10.22
CA GLU A 87 -10.36 21.57 11.55
C GLU A 87 -10.87 20.59 12.62
N GLU A 88 -11.86 19.75 12.30
CA GLU A 88 -12.35 18.72 13.23
C GLU A 88 -11.29 17.65 13.49
N VAL A 89 -10.62 17.15 12.45
CA VAL A 89 -9.51 16.19 12.63
C VAL A 89 -8.39 16.79 13.47
N LYS A 90 -8.05 18.08 13.24
CA LYS A 90 -7.04 18.78 14.02
C LYS A 90 -7.38 18.84 15.51
N GLN A 91 -8.66 18.90 15.88
CA GLN A 91 -9.10 18.84 17.28
C GLN A 91 -8.81 17.50 17.96
N TYR A 92 -8.51 16.43 17.23
CA TYR A 92 -8.06 15.16 17.84
C TYR A 92 -6.55 14.99 17.77
N ALA A 93 -5.96 15.45 16.66
CA ALA A 93 -4.56 15.20 16.34
C ALA A 93 -3.57 16.19 16.97
N THR A 94 -3.99 17.42 17.29
CA THR A 94 -3.08 18.39 17.90
C THR A 94 -2.56 17.88 19.25
N PRO A 95 -1.24 17.91 19.50
CA PRO A 95 -0.69 17.55 20.80
C PRO A 95 -1.19 18.49 21.89
N SER A 96 -1.33 17.99 23.12
CA SER A 96 -1.75 18.83 24.25
C SER A 96 -0.75 19.97 24.53
N ASP A 97 -1.23 21.07 25.11
CA ASP A 97 -0.36 22.18 25.54
C ASP A 97 0.76 21.69 26.47
N GLU A 98 0.49 20.68 27.29
CA GLU A 98 1.46 20.01 28.16
C GLU A 98 2.55 19.31 27.34
N THR A 99 2.18 18.49 26.35
CA THR A 99 3.12 17.85 25.42
C THR A 99 4.00 18.88 24.72
N VAL A 100 3.40 19.94 24.17
CA VAL A 100 4.15 20.99 23.47
C VAL A 100 5.12 21.71 24.41
N ALA A 101 4.67 22.07 25.62
CA ALA A 101 5.50 22.74 26.61
C ALA A 101 6.67 21.87 27.08
N ALA A 102 6.41 20.60 27.40
CA ALA A 102 7.43 19.66 27.86
C ALA A 102 8.53 19.45 26.81
N VAL A 103 8.14 19.17 25.56
CA VAL A 103 9.10 18.93 24.48
C VAL A 103 9.86 20.21 24.10
N THR A 104 9.18 21.36 24.08
CA THR A 104 9.84 22.65 23.80
C THR A 104 10.87 22.99 24.87
N ALA A 105 10.55 22.77 26.14
CA ALA A 105 11.47 22.99 27.26
C ALA A 105 12.67 22.04 27.19
N TRP A 106 12.44 20.76 26.94
CA TRP A 106 13.47 19.73 26.79
C TRP A 106 14.45 20.04 25.64
N LEU A 107 13.94 20.43 24.47
CA LEU A 107 14.77 20.84 23.33
C LEU A 107 15.56 22.13 23.63
N SER A 108 14.89 23.13 24.22
CA SER A 108 15.52 24.42 24.54
C SER A 108 16.63 24.30 25.57
N ALA A 109 16.50 23.37 26.52
CA ALA A 109 17.56 23.07 27.50
C ALA A 109 18.85 22.56 26.85
N HIS A 110 18.76 22.01 25.63
CA HIS A 110 19.89 21.56 24.82
C HIS A 110 20.28 22.56 23.72
N GLY A 111 19.72 23.77 23.74
CA GLY A 111 19.96 24.81 22.73
C GLY A 111 19.40 24.46 21.35
N LEU A 112 18.37 23.60 21.31
CA LEU A 112 17.69 23.18 20.10
C LEU A 112 16.33 23.86 19.98
N SER A 113 15.88 24.03 18.75
CA SER A 113 14.56 24.56 18.42
C SER A 113 13.92 23.67 17.36
N SER A 114 12.60 23.65 17.33
CA SER A 114 11.83 22.84 16.41
C SER A 114 11.01 23.68 15.43
N THR A 115 10.63 23.07 14.32
CA THR A 115 9.68 23.59 13.34
C THR A 115 8.61 22.55 13.08
N SER A 116 7.34 22.96 12.89
CA SER A 116 6.27 22.02 12.58
C SER A 116 6.40 21.52 11.15
N LEU A 117 6.34 20.21 10.96
CA LEU A 117 6.18 19.56 9.66
C LEU A 117 4.71 19.29 9.36
N SER A 118 3.93 18.94 10.39
CA SER A 118 2.51 18.62 10.21
C SER A 118 1.60 19.84 10.44
N PRO A 119 0.39 19.85 9.83
CA PRO A 119 -0.63 20.87 10.10
C PRO A 119 -1.15 20.86 11.54
N SER A 120 -1.13 19.69 12.18
CA SER A 120 -1.63 19.46 13.53
C SER A 120 -0.58 19.76 14.61
N GLY A 121 0.70 19.89 14.25
CA GLY A 121 1.79 20.18 15.19
C GLY A 121 2.36 18.94 15.90
N ASP A 122 1.83 17.77 15.59
CA ASP A 122 2.23 16.45 16.10
C ASP A 122 3.46 15.88 15.41
N TRP A 123 3.96 16.51 14.35
CA TRP A 123 5.25 16.18 13.77
C TRP A 123 6.13 17.41 13.68
N ILE A 124 7.27 17.38 14.37
CA ILE A 124 8.26 18.45 14.34
C ILE A 124 9.61 18.03 13.75
N SER A 125 10.30 18.99 13.13
CA SER A 125 11.70 18.87 12.69
C SER A 125 12.64 19.63 13.60
N VAL A 126 13.79 19.03 13.94
CA VAL A 126 14.83 19.62 14.79
C VAL A 126 16.19 19.39 14.13
N GLN A 127 16.96 20.46 13.91
CA GLN A 127 18.33 20.34 13.41
C GLN A 127 19.31 20.33 14.58
N ALA A 128 20.20 19.34 14.64
CA ALA A 128 21.18 19.16 15.71
C ALA A 128 22.54 18.69 15.15
N THR A 129 23.60 18.75 15.97
CA THR A 129 24.81 17.96 15.71
C THR A 129 24.70 16.56 16.34
N VAL A 130 25.51 15.60 15.88
CA VAL A 130 25.67 14.29 16.55
C VAL A 130 26.00 14.44 18.04
N ALA A 131 26.85 15.40 18.43
CA ALA A 131 27.15 15.63 19.83
C ALA A 131 25.90 16.03 20.63
N GLN A 132 25.08 16.95 20.08
CA GLN A 132 23.82 17.35 20.70
C GLN A 132 22.83 16.18 20.74
N ALA A 133 22.78 15.36 19.69
CA ALA A 133 21.93 14.17 19.62
C ALA A 133 22.28 13.12 20.69
N ASN A 134 23.57 12.79 20.83
CA ASN A 134 24.06 11.86 21.85
C ASN A 134 23.71 12.36 23.26
N GLN A 135 23.80 13.68 23.49
CA GLN A 135 23.44 14.28 24.77
C GLN A 135 21.92 14.27 25.01
N LEU A 136 21.13 14.68 24.00
CA LEU A 136 19.68 14.80 24.07
C LEU A 136 19.00 13.45 24.32
N LEU A 137 19.52 12.39 23.70
CA LEU A 137 18.91 11.06 23.63
C LEU A 137 19.66 9.98 24.42
N GLU A 138 20.69 10.37 25.19
CA GLU A 138 21.66 9.44 25.83
C GLU A 138 22.04 8.26 24.93
N ALA A 139 22.41 8.59 23.71
CA ALA A 139 22.65 7.64 22.63
C ALA A 139 24.12 7.64 22.19
N ASP A 140 24.48 6.61 21.44
CA ASP A 140 25.79 6.50 20.79
C ASP A 140 25.57 6.42 19.27
N TYR A 141 25.59 7.56 18.59
CA TYR A 141 25.53 7.61 17.14
C TYR A 141 26.83 7.12 16.51
N THR A 142 26.67 6.23 15.54
CA THR A 142 27.72 5.49 14.87
C THR A 142 27.48 5.59 13.36
N THR A 143 28.56 5.70 12.60
CA THR A 143 28.53 5.59 11.15
C THR A 143 28.51 4.11 10.78
N PHE A 144 27.46 3.68 10.06
CA PHE A 144 27.32 2.32 9.57
C PHE A 144 27.50 2.30 8.06
N ARG A 145 28.33 1.38 7.56
CA ARG A 145 28.45 1.08 6.13
C ARG A 145 27.34 0.13 5.71
N ARG A 146 26.63 0.44 4.62
CA ARG A 146 25.74 -0.50 3.95
C ARG A 146 26.59 -1.49 3.14
N GLU A 147 26.52 -2.79 3.45
CA GLU A 147 27.23 -3.82 2.70
C GLU A 147 26.74 -3.86 1.24
N GLY A 148 27.66 -4.03 0.30
CA GLY A 148 27.35 -4.02 -1.14
C GLY A 148 27.46 -2.65 -1.81
N SER A 149 27.66 -1.57 -1.04
CA SER A 149 27.98 -0.24 -1.55
C SER A 149 29.23 0.31 -0.87
N GLU A 150 30.24 0.72 -1.65
CA GLU A 150 31.48 1.26 -1.09
C GLU A 150 31.33 2.69 -0.55
N GLU A 151 30.30 3.42 -1.00
CA GLU A 151 30.10 4.85 -0.70
C GLU A 151 28.85 5.15 0.15
N SER A 152 27.96 4.19 0.39
CA SER A 152 26.73 4.39 1.17
C SER A 152 26.96 4.13 2.67
N SER A 153 27.07 5.20 3.46
CA SER A 153 27.04 5.14 4.92
C SER A 153 25.83 5.86 5.51
N VAL A 154 25.36 5.38 6.66
CA VAL A 154 24.30 6.03 7.42
C VAL A 154 24.69 6.24 8.88
N THR A 155 24.26 7.38 9.42
CA THR A 155 24.48 7.72 10.82
C THR A 155 23.24 7.34 11.63
N ARG A 156 23.39 6.31 12.48
CA ARG A 156 22.30 5.75 13.30
C ARG A 156 22.80 5.45 14.70
N THR A 157 21.90 5.09 15.59
CA THR A 157 22.23 4.49 16.89
C THR A 157 21.49 3.17 17.03
N LEU A 158 21.93 2.30 17.95
CA LEU A 158 21.25 1.03 18.26
C LEU A 158 20.34 1.14 19.48
N SER A 159 20.43 2.23 20.25
CA SER A 159 19.54 2.50 21.36
C SER A 159 19.53 3.96 21.73
N TYR A 160 18.42 4.41 22.29
CA TYR A 160 18.33 5.74 22.87
C TYR A 160 17.40 5.74 24.09
N ALA A 161 17.62 6.70 24.98
CA ALA A 161 16.82 6.95 26.16
C ALA A 161 16.11 8.31 26.04
N LEU A 162 15.01 8.43 26.77
CA LEU A 162 14.31 9.70 26.93
C LEU A 162 14.20 10.04 28.41
N PRO A 163 14.34 11.33 28.78
CA PRO A 163 13.96 11.78 30.11
C PRO A 163 12.51 11.43 30.42
N GLN A 164 12.23 11.06 31.67
CA GLN A 164 10.87 10.70 32.11
C GLN A 164 9.83 11.78 31.77
N GLU A 165 10.23 13.05 31.81
CA GLU A 165 9.40 14.22 31.51
C GLU A 165 8.92 14.33 30.06
N VAL A 166 9.53 13.63 29.10
CA VAL A 166 9.09 13.64 27.69
C VAL A 166 8.69 12.26 27.17
N GLN A 167 8.84 11.21 28.00
CA GLN A 167 8.67 9.83 27.57
C GLN A 167 7.23 9.51 27.12
N GLU A 168 6.21 10.10 27.75
CA GLU A 168 4.81 9.91 27.37
C GLU A 168 4.36 10.86 26.24
N HIS A 169 5.20 11.84 25.89
CA HIS A 169 4.89 12.88 24.91
C HIS A 169 5.44 12.57 23.51
N ILE A 170 6.32 11.58 23.38
CA ILE A 170 7.02 11.23 22.14
C ILE A 170 6.61 9.83 21.71
N VAL A 171 6.13 9.71 20.46
CA VAL A 171 5.75 8.45 19.83
C VAL A 171 6.91 7.82 19.08
N ALA A 172 7.69 8.65 18.36
CA ALA A 172 8.81 8.19 17.55
C ALA A 172 9.84 9.31 17.37
N ILE A 173 11.12 8.94 17.23
CA ILE A 173 12.20 9.83 16.81
C ILE A 173 12.96 9.20 15.65
N HIS A 174 13.09 9.93 14.54
CA HIS A 174 13.84 9.51 13.37
C HIS A 174 14.80 10.62 12.90
N PRO A 175 16.00 10.30 12.37
CA PRO A 175 16.61 8.98 12.35
C PRO A 175 17.17 8.63 13.73
N THR A 176 16.95 7.39 14.19
CA THR A 176 17.57 6.85 15.42
C THR A 176 18.03 5.42 15.16
N VAL A 177 17.15 4.47 15.41
CA VAL A 177 17.32 3.02 15.32
C VAL A 177 16.52 2.43 14.16
N ALA A 178 15.75 3.25 13.46
CA ALA A 178 15.19 2.90 12.16
C ALA A 178 16.32 3.00 11.13
N PHE A 179 16.77 1.85 10.61
CA PHE A 179 17.76 1.79 9.55
C PHE A 179 17.06 1.83 8.18
N PRO A 180 17.71 2.40 7.15
CA PRO A 180 17.29 2.16 5.78
C PRO A 180 17.33 0.67 5.44
N LEU A 181 16.69 0.32 4.33
CA LEU A 181 16.86 -1.00 3.74
C LEU A 181 18.34 -1.27 3.43
N SER A 182 18.76 -2.52 3.61
CA SER A 182 20.07 -2.98 3.13
C SER A 182 20.16 -2.84 1.62
N GLU A 183 21.38 -2.81 1.05
CA GLU A 183 21.56 -2.69 -0.40
C GLU A 183 20.82 -3.80 -1.14
N ARG A 184 20.94 -5.03 -0.64
CA ARG A 184 20.26 -6.19 -1.18
C ARG A 184 18.74 -6.03 -1.10
N ALA A 185 18.20 -5.66 0.06
CA ALA A 185 16.75 -5.48 0.22
C ALA A 185 16.22 -4.34 -0.65
N SER A 186 16.98 -3.25 -0.79
CA SER A 186 16.65 -2.15 -1.70
C SER A 186 16.65 -2.61 -3.15
N GLN A 187 17.62 -3.43 -3.57
CA GLN A 187 17.67 -3.99 -4.93
C GLN A 187 16.54 -4.99 -5.16
N GLU A 188 16.21 -5.85 -4.20
CA GLU A 188 15.08 -6.78 -4.28
C GLU A 188 13.75 -6.03 -4.35
N LEU A 189 13.59 -4.93 -3.60
CA LEU A 189 12.44 -4.04 -3.66
C LEU A 189 12.34 -3.30 -5.00
N ILE A 190 13.43 -2.72 -5.49
CA ILE A 190 13.46 -2.09 -6.82
C ILE A 190 13.23 -3.15 -7.91
N ALA A 191 13.76 -4.36 -7.75
CA ALA A 191 13.52 -5.47 -8.65
C ALA A 191 12.06 -5.92 -8.62
N SER A 192 11.41 -6.01 -7.47
CA SER A 192 9.97 -6.29 -7.42
C SER A 192 9.17 -5.18 -8.10
N TRP A 193 9.66 -3.94 -8.06
CA TRP A 193 9.06 -2.83 -8.78
C TRP A 193 9.32 -2.82 -10.30
N THR A 194 10.31 -3.55 -10.79
CA THR A 194 10.79 -3.49 -12.19
C THR A 194 10.71 -4.81 -12.96
N SER A 195 10.69 -5.96 -12.26
CA SER A 195 10.72 -7.33 -12.80
C SER A 195 9.41 -7.82 -13.41
N GLU A 196 8.45 -6.92 -13.50
CA GLU A 196 7.18 -7.03 -14.21
C GLU A 196 7.32 -7.11 -15.75
N SER A 197 8.55 -6.98 -16.30
CA SER A 197 8.86 -7.28 -17.70
C SER A 197 9.23 -8.76 -17.89
N ARG A 198 8.25 -9.66 -17.86
CA ARG A 198 8.46 -10.98 -18.49
C ARG A 198 8.28 -10.81 -20.01
N ASP A 199 9.40 -10.66 -20.71
CA ASP A 199 9.43 -10.93 -22.15
C ASP A 199 9.09 -12.41 -22.35
N PHE A 200 7.83 -12.70 -22.68
CA PHE A 200 7.48 -13.96 -23.30
C PHE A 200 8.07 -13.95 -24.71
N ASN A 201 9.31 -14.44 -24.84
CA ASN A 201 10.02 -14.63 -26.12
C ASN A 201 9.35 -15.76 -26.96
N GLY A 202 8.08 -15.60 -27.31
CA GLY A 202 7.31 -16.57 -28.07
C GLY A 202 6.28 -15.99 -29.04
N PHE A 203 6.16 -14.66 -29.15
CA PHE A 203 5.10 -14.06 -29.97
C PHE A 203 5.65 -13.17 -31.10
N PRO A 204 5.11 -13.27 -32.32
CA PRO A 204 5.55 -12.45 -33.45
C PRO A 204 5.15 -10.98 -33.25
N LYS A 205 6.06 -10.08 -33.62
CA LYS A 205 5.80 -8.63 -33.64
C LYS A 205 4.61 -8.32 -34.55
N VAL A 206 3.60 -7.63 -34.02
CA VAL A 206 2.47 -7.14 -34.83
C VAL A 206 2.98 -6.00 -35.71
N VAL A 207 3.15 -6.28 -37.00
CA VAL A 207 3.37 -5.24 -38.01
C VAL A 207 2.05 -4.50 -38.19
N SER A 208 2.08 -3.18 -38.02
CA SER A 208 0.95 -2.30 -38.33
C SER A 208 0.49 -2.54 -39.77
N ARG A 209 -0.76 -2.96 -39.97
CA ARG A 209 -1.41 -2.96 -41.29
C ARG A 209 -1.50 -1.51 -41.76
N GLN A 210 -0.55 -1.09 -42.59
CA GLN A 210 -0.85 -0.09 -43.61
C GLN A 210 -1.61 -0.80 -44.72
N ALA A 211 -2.67 -0.14 -45.19
CA ALA A 211 -3.51 -0.60 -46.28
C ALA A 211 -2.68 -0.87 -47.52
N GLU A 212 -2.69 -2.10 -48.03
CA GLU A 212 -2.32 -2.40 -49.41
C GLU A 212 -3.32 -3.40 -49.99
N GLU A 213 -3.63 -3.11 -51.26
CA GLU A 213 -4.66 -3.68 -52.12
C GLU A 213 -4.32 -5.13 -52.53
N GLU A 214 -5.36 -5.81 -52.99
CA GLU A 214 -5.42 -7.18 -53.49
C GLU A 214 -4.31 -7.54 -54.50
N GLU A 215 -3.73 -8.72 -54.35
CA GLU A 215 -3.36 -9.57 -55.49
C GLU A 215 -3.49 -11.05 -55.07
N GLU A 216 -4.39 -11.76 -55.74
CA GLU A 216 -4.61 -13.20 -55.64
C GLU A 216 -3.37 -13.97 -56.16
N GLU A 217 -2.92 -15.00 -55.44
CA GLU A 217 -2.11 -16.06 -56.01
C GLU A 217 -2.53 -17.43 -55.44
N GLU A 218 -2.76 -18.38 -56.35
CA GLU A 218 -3.35 -19.72 -56.15
C GLU A 218 -2.57 -20.63 -55.18
N ALA A 219 -3.30 -21.41 -54.38
CA ALA A 219 -2.77 -22.52 -53.60
C ALA A 219 -2.78 -23.84 -54.41
N PRO A 220 -1.80 -24.75 -54.23
CA PRO A 220 -1.96 -26.15 -54.61
C PRO A 220 -2.47 -27.00 -53.42
N GLU A 221 -3.30 -28.00 -53.76
CA GLU A 221 -3.98 -28.98 -52.90
C GLU A 221 -3.02 -29.87 -52.08
N PRO A 222 -3.43 -30.40 -50.91
CA PRO A 222 -2.69 -31.47 -50.23
C PRO A 222 -3.21 -32.86 -50.62
N GLU A 223 -2.24 -33.77 -50.79
CA GLU A 223 -2.44 -35.21 -51.00
C GLU A 223 -2.92 -35.92 -49.71
N GLU A 224 -3.69 -36.98 -49.94
CA GLU A 224 -4.33 -37.89 -48.99
C GLU A 224 -3.31 -38.68 -48.14
N GLU A 225 -3.64 -38.99 -46.88
CA GLU A 225 -3.14 -40.22 -46.24
C GLU A 225 -4.06 -40.70 -45.08
N GLU A 226 -4.70 -41.84 -45.38
CA GLU A 226 -5.01 -43.05 -44.61
C GLU A 226 -5.82 -43.08 -43.28
N GLU A 227 -6.89 -43.88 -43.38
CA GLU A 227 -7.85 -44.46 -42.44
C GLU A 227 -7.25 -45.42 -41.37
N THR A 228 -7.68 -45.36 -40.09
CA THR A 228 -8.62 -46.26 -39.33
C THR A 228 -7.97 -46.82 -38.05
N PRO A 229 -8.69 -47.47 -37.08
CA PRO A 229 -10.14 -47.64 -36.90
C PRO A 229 -10.69 -47.39 -35.45
N GLU A 230 -12.03 -47.23 -35.43
CA GLU A 230 -13.07 -47.67 -34.47
C GLU A 230 -12.70 -48.17 -33.06
N GLU A 231 -13.33 -47.56 -32.04
CA GLU A 231 -13.64 -48.18 -30.74
C GLU A 231 -15.09 -47.85 -30.31
N GLU A 232 -15.62 -48.75 -29.50
CA GLU A 232 -17.01 -49.22 -29.38
C GLU A 232 -17.99 -48.31 -28.61
N GLU A 233 -19.27 -48.38 -29.02
CA GLU A 233 -20.45 -47.85 -28.29
C GLU A 233 -20.85 -48.74 -27.10
N ILE A 234 -21.15 -48.13 -25.95
CA ILE A 234 -21.88 -48.72 -24.81
C ILE A 234 -22.88 -47.66 -24.26
N PRO A 235 -24.11 -48.04 -23.84
CA PRO A 235 -25.32 -47.23 -24.03
C PRO A 235 -25.73 -46.34 -22.85
N GLU A 236 -26.61 -45.38 -23.18
CA GLU A 236 -27.32 -44.43 -22.31
C GLU A 236 -28.12 -45.11 -21.18
N GLU A 237 -27.94 -44.63 -19.94
CA GLU A 237 -28.89 -44.84 -18.83
C GLU A 237 -29.75 -43.58 -18.65
N GLU A 238 -31.07 -43.78 -18.55
CA GLU A 238 -32.10 -42.78 -18.34
C GLU A 238 -31.94 -42.09 -16.97
N GLU A 239 -31.74 -40.76 -16.96
CA GLU A 239 -31.91 -39.94 -15.77
C GLU A 239 -33.37 -39.49 -15.62
N THR A 240 -33.94 -39.75 -14.44
CA THR A 240 -35.19 -39.17 -13.96
C THR A 240 -34.96 -37.73 -13.48
N PRO A 241 -35.89 -36.78 -13.73
CA PRO A 241 -35.69 -35.38 -13.37
C PRO A 241 -35.93 -35.17 -11.87
N GLU A 242 -34.87 -34.88 -11.12
CA GLU A 242 -34.98 -34.14 -9.86
C GLU A 242 -34.87 -32.63 -10.15
N GLU A 243 -35.59 -31.87 -9.33
CA GLU A 243 -36.12 -30.53 -9.57
C GLU A 243 -35.04 -29.45 -9.76
N GLU A 244 -35.21 -28.64 -10.81
CA GLU A 244 -34.48 -27.38 -11.06
C GLU A 244 -34.77 -26.35 -9.94
N GLU A 245 -33.97 -26.36 -8.89
CA GLU A 245 -33.70 -25.17 -8.04
C GLU A 245 -32.19 -24.87 -7.98
N THR A 246 -31.45 -25.21 -9.04
CA THR A 246 -30.03 -24.88 -9.25
C THR A 246 -29.87 -24.19 -10.61
N SER A 247 -30.04 -22.87 -10.71
CA SER A 247 -29.71 -22.20 -11.98
C SER A 247 -29.47 -20.68 -11.96
N GLU A 248 -29.77 -19.93 -10.90
CA GLU A 248 -29.44 -18.49 -10.88
C GLU A 248 -28.12 -18.17 -10.16
N GLU A 249 -27.80 -18.81 -9.03
CA GLU A 249 -26.52 -18.58 -8.32
C GLU A 249 -25.32 -19.18 -9.07
N GLU A 250 -25.47 -20.35 -9.71
CA GLU A 250 -24.38 -20.98 -10.48
C GLU A 250 -24.07 -20.28 -11.82
N GLU A 251 -24.97 -19.43 -12.34
CA GLU A 251 -24.70 -18.60 -13.52
C GLU A 251 -23.95 -17.30 -13.19
N GLU A 252 -24.16 -16.72 -11.99
CA GLU A 252 -23.50 -15.46 -11.58
C GLU A 252 -21.98 -15.62 -11.33
N ASP A 253 -21.53 -16.80 -10.92
CA ASP A 253 -20.13 -17.04 -10.52
C ASP A 253 -19.23 -17.60 -11.66
N GLN A 254 -19.79 -17.75 -12.87
CA GLN A 254 -19.03 -18.22 -14.03
C GLN A 254 -18.18 -17.10 -14.66
N VAL A 255 -16.93 -17.43 -14.96
CA VAL A 255 -16.03 -16.54 -15.73
C VAL A 255 -16.69 -16.15 -17.07
N PRO A 256 -16.80 -14.84 -17.37
CA PRO A 256 -17.47 -14.36 -18.59
C PRO A 256 -16.81 -14.86 -19.87
N ASP A 257 -17.60 -15.01 -20.95
CA ASP A 257 -17.10 -15.41 -22.27
C ASP A 257 -16.02 -14.45 -22.83
N SER A 258 -16.04 -13.17 -22.43
CA SER A 258 -15.01 -12.21 -22.80
C SER A 258 -13.63 -12.54 -22.22
N CYS A 259 -13.57 -13.40 -21.21
CA CYS A 259 -12.35 -13.92 -20.62
C CYS A 259 -11.87 -15.24 -21.25
N ILE A 260 -12.71 -15.92 -22.03
CA ILE A 260 -12.44 -17.28 -22.52
C ILE A 260 -11.82 -17.21 -23.93
N PRO A 261 -10.63 -17.81 -24.16
CA PRO A 261 -10.03 -17.93 -25.48
C PRO A 261 -10.93 -18.70 -26.46
N GLU A 262 -11.06 -18.25 -27.71
CA GLU A 262 -11.81 -19.00 -28.74
C GLU A 262 -11.04 -20.26 -29.20
N PRO A 263 -11.68 -21.44 -29.30
CA PRO A 263 -11.04 -22.66 -29.79
C PRO A 263 -10.48 -22.50 -31.21
N GLY A 264 -9.25 -22.97 -31.44
CA GLY A 264 -8.65 -23.10 -32.79
C GLY A 264 -8.08 -21.83 -33.42
N ASN A 265 -8.19 -20.66 -32.77
CA ASN A 265 -7.66 -19.40 -33.27
C ASN A 265 -6.38 -19.02 -32.48
N SER A 266 -5.22 -19.11 -33.12
CA SER A 266 -3.89 -18.89 -32.52
C SER A 266 -3.44 -17.42 -32.50
N THR A 267 -4.35 -16.48 -32.77
CA THR A 267 -4.02 -15.05 -32.74
C THR A 267 -3.61 -14.62 -31.33
N TRP A 268 -2.68 -13.65 -31.25
CA TRP A 268 -2.27 -13.00 -30.00
C TRP A 268 -3.46 -12.57 -29.12
N GLN A 269 -4.59 -12.20 -29.73
CA GLN A 269 -5.82 -11.81 -29.03
C GLN A 269 -6.40 -12.92 -28.13
N ASN A 270 -6.27 -14.20 -28.50
CA ASN A 270 -6.86 -15.32 -27.74
C ASN A 270 -6.07 -15.72 -26.50
N GLY A 271 -4.73 -15.64 -26.51
CA GLY A 271 -3.91 -15.87 -25.31
C GLY A 271 -4.01 -14.78 -24.24
N VAL A 272 -4.80 -13.74 -24.51
CA VAL A 272 -4.84 -12.47 -23.79
C VAL A 272 -6.25 -12.14 -23.28
N LYS A 273 -7.31 -12.83 -23.72
CA LYS A 273 -8.71 -12.55 -23.35
C LYS A 273 -8.94 -12.51 -21.83
N ALA A 274 -8.47 -13.52 -21.10
CA ALA A 274 -8.53 -13.58 -19.63
C ALA A 274 -7.77 -12.45 -18.90
N ARG A 275 -7.02 -11.62 -19.65
CA ARG A 275 -6.18 -10.51 -19.15
C ARG A 275 -6.55 -9.19 -19.84
N ALA A 276 -7.63 -9.18 -20.62
CA ALA A 276 -8.06 -8.05 -21.41
C ALA A 276 -8.96 -7.12 -20.57
N PHE A 277 -8.97 -5.83 -20.92
CA PHE A 277 -9.86 -4.87 -20.27
C PHE A 277 -11.36 -5.27 -20.32
N PRO A 278 -11.91 -5.76 -21.45
CA PRO A 278 -13.29 -6.24 -21.53
C PRO A 278 -13.62 -7.35 -20.53
N CYS A 279 -12.73 -8.33 -20.38
CA CYS A 279 -12.89 -9.45 -19.44
C CYS A 279 -13.05 -8.93 -18.01
N ARG A 280 -12.15 -8.05 -17.54
CA ARG A 280 -12.22 -7.48 -16.19
C ARG A 280 -13.54 -6.76 -15.92
N LEU A 281 -14.01 -5.93 -16.86
CA LEU A 281 -15.28 -5.23 -16.68
C LEU A 281 -16.45 -6.21 -16.58
N ASP A 282 -16.47 -7.24 -17.41
CA ASP A 282 -17.55 -8.23 -17.36
C ASP A 282 -17.48 -9.08 -16.08
N THR A 283 -16.26 -9.46 -15.64
CA THR A 283 -16.04 -10.22 -14.39
C THR A 283 -16.60 -9.47 -13.20
N TYR A 284 -16.37 -8.16 -13.12
CA TYR A 284 -16.89 -7.34 -12.02
C TYR A 284 -18.27 -6.73 -12.31
N GLN A 285 -18.90 -7.10 -13.43
CA GLN A 285 -20.21 -6.59 -13.86
C GLN A 285 -20.25 -5.05 -13.96
N VAL A 286 -19.13 -4.44 -14.34
CA VAL A 286 -19.01 -2.98 -14.52
C VAL A 286 -19.54 -2.60 -15.90
N PRO A 287 -20.49 -1.65 -15.99
CA PRO A 287 -21.09 -1.26 -17.26
C PRO A 287 -20.09 -0.55 -18.18
N ARG A 288 -20.13 -0.90 -19.47
CA ARG A 288 -19.49 -0.13 -20.55
C ARG A 288 -20.41 1.01 -20.96
N LEU A 289 -20.46 2.07 -20.15
CA LEU A 289 -21.41 3.17 -20.35
C LEU A 289 -21.15 3.93 -21.68
N PRO A 290 -22.18 4.24 -22.49
CA PRO A 290 -22.11 5.37 -23.40
C PRO A 290 -22.12 6.67 -22.57
N LEU A 291 -21.15 7.54 -22.82
CA LEU A 291 -20.84 8.70 -21.99
C LEU A 291 -22.08 9.61 -21.79
N ALA A 292 -22.40 9.96 -20.54
CA ALA A 292 -22.99 11.26 -20.27
C ALA A 292 -21.97 12.33 -20.70
N ASP A 293 -22.42 13.33 -21.46
CA ASP A 293 -21.55 14.32 -22.13
C ASP A 293 -20.78 15.25 -21.18
N GLU A 294 -21.06 15.20 -19.87
CA GLU A 294 -20.48 16.11 -18.89
C GLU A 294 -19.70 15.33 -17.83
N PRO A 295 -18.42 15.65 -17.56
CA PRO A 295 -17.73 15.16 -16.38
C PRO A 295 -18.54 15.57 -15.15
N ALA A 296 -18.77 14.64 -14.22
CA ALA A 296 -19.31 15.01 -12.91
C ALA A 296 -18.44 16.14 -12.37
N SER A 297 -19.05 17.30 -12.11
CA SER A 297 -18.36 18.49 -11.63
C SER A 297 -17.92 18.28 -10.18
N GLY A 298 -16.94 17.42 -9.96
CA GLY A 298 -16.19 17.31 -8.71
C GLY A 298 -15.00 18.27 -8.78
N ASN A 299 -14.75 19.02 -7.72
CA ASN A 299 -13.76 20.09 -7.60
C ASN A 299 -12.27 19.63 -7.69
N GLY A 300 -11.91 18.75 -8.63
CA GLY A 300 -10.55 18.25 -8.80
C GLY A 300 -10.11 17.20 -7.77
N THR A 301 -11.06 16.57 -7.08
CA THR A 301 -10.82 15.63 -5.97
C THR A 301 -10.78 14.16 -6.38
N GLY A 302 -10.63 13.78 -7.66
CA GLY A 302 -10.78 12.38 -8.10
C GLY A 302 -9.69 11.41 -7.62
N VAL A 303 -9.27 10.48 -8.48
CA VAL A 303 -8.32 9.41 -8.09
C VAL A 303 -6.89 9.86 -8.25
N TRP A 304 -6.08 9.68 -7.21
CA TRP A 304 -4.65 9.98 -7.22
C TRP A 304 -3.83 8.70 -7.18
N VAL A 305 -2.86 8.58 -8.10
CA VAL A 305 -1.94 7.43 -8.20
C VAL A 305 -0.54 7.86 -7.80
N SER A 306 0.01 7.22 -6.78
CA SER A 306 1.30 7.62 -6.21
C SER A 306 2.47 6.81 -6.77
N GLY A 307 3.50 7.51 -7.27
CA GLY A 307 4.80 6.96 -7.64
C GLY A 307 5.92 7.54 -6.79
N PHE A 308 6.90 6.70 -6.45
CA PHE A 308 8.00 7.05 -5.55
C PHE A 308 9.33 6.87 -6.29
N ASN A 309 10.42 7.43 -5.75
CA ASN A 309 11.77 7.16 -6.26
C ASN A 309 11.94 7.39 -7.78
N ASN A 310 11.54 8.56 -8.30
CA ASN A 310 11.63 8.91 -9.73
C ASN A 310 10.92 7.93 -10.68
N MET A 311 9.88 7.23 -10.22
CA MET A 311 8.95 6.55 -11.10
C MET A 311 8.04 7.58 -11.76
N PHE A 312 7.64 7.31 -13.01
CA PHE A 312 6.86 8.21 -13.85
C PHE A 312 5.57 7.57 -14.33
N ALA A 313 4.62 8.43 -14.72
CA ALA A 313 3.48 8.07 -15.56
C ALA A 313 3.55 8.87 -16.86
N HIS A 314 3.27 8.23 -18.00
CA HIS A 314 3.47 8.85 -19.31
C HIS A 314 2.15 9.08 -20.05
N LYS A 315 1.79 10.35 -20.27
CA LYS A 315 0.49 10.75 -20.85
C LYS A 315 0.22 10.12 -22.21
N ASN A 316 1.21 10.10 -23.12
CA ASN A 316 0.97 9.52 -24.45
C ASN A 316 0.83 7.99 -24.40
N ARG A 317 1.47 7.31 -23.43
CA ARG A 317 1.37 5.85 -23.32
C ARG A 317 0.03 5.47 -22.68
N THR A 318 -0.42 6.23 -21.68
CA THR A 318 -1.78 6.14 -21.14
C THR A 318 -2.81 6.36 -22.23
N ARG A 319 -2.68 7.43 -23.03
CA ARG A 319 -3.58 7.70 -24.17
C ARG A 319 -3.60 6.54 -25.15
N HIS A 320 -2.45 5.99 -25.48
CA HIS A 320 -2.34 4.88 -26.42
C HIS A 320 -2.97 3.58 -25.90
N ASN A 321 -2.85 3.29 -24.60
CA ASN A 321 -3.56 2.17 -23.99
C ASN A 321 -5.08 2.38 -24.02
N ILE A 322 -5.53 3.61 -23.75
CA ILE A 322 -6.94 4.00 -23.86
C ILE A 322 -7.44 3.89 -25.31
N GLU A 323 -6.66 4.30 -26.32
CA GLU A 323 -7.02 4.16 -27.74
C GLU A 323 -7.38 2.73 -28.12
N TYR A 324 -6.68 1.75 -27.54
CA TYR A 324 -6.88 0.35 -27.83
C TYR A 324 -8.15 -0.21 -27.19
N TRP A 325 -8.41 0.10 -25.92
CA TRP A 325 -9.52 -0.50 -25.15
C TRP A 325 -10.80 0.36 -25.10
N ARG A 326 -10.65 1.67 -25.16
CA ARG A 326 -11.68 2.70 -25.02
C ARG A 326 -11.44 3.86 -26.01
N PRO A 327 -11.49 3.61 -27.33
CA PRO A 327 -11.23 4.63 -28.34
C PRO A 327 -12.18 5.83 -28.23
N ASP A 328 -13.36 5.67 -27.61
CA ASP A 328 -14.29 6.74 -27.28
C ASP A 328 -13.73 7.77 -26.27
N LEU A 329 -12.72 7.40 -25.48
CA LEU A 329 -12.09 8.26 -24.48
C LEU A 329 -10.81 8.95 -24.98
N VAL A 330 -10.32 8.63 -26.18
CA VAL A 330 -9.04 9.15 -26.69
C VAL A 330 -8.98 10.68 -26.72
N GLY A 331 -10.12 11.36 -26.90
CA GLY A 331 -10.19 12.82 -26.95
C GLY A 331 -10.07 13.52 -25.60
N ARG A 332 -10.16 12.78 -24.48
CA ARG A 332 -10.16 13.36 -23.13
C ARG A 332 -8.77 13.84 -22.71
N GLU A 333 -8.75 14.79 -21.78
CA GLU A 333 -7.55 15.09 -21.03
C GLU A 333 -7.12 13.84 -20.24
N MET A 334 -5.80 13.60 -20.15
CA MET A 334 -5.27 12.42 -19.47
C MET A 334 -5.29 12.60 -17.95
N PHE A 335 -4.13 12.78 -17.34
CA PHE A 335 -4.03 12.94 -15.89
C PHE A 335 -3.37 14.26 -15.50
N GLY A 336 -3.76 14.80 -14.35
CA GLY A 336 -3.08 15.88 -13.66
C GLY A 336 -1.75 15.42 -13.05
N PHE A 337 -0.92 16.35 -12.58
CA PHE A 337 0.36 16.02 -11.95
C PHE A 337 0.57 16.83 -10.67
N VAL A 338 1.03 16.15 -9.62
CA VAL A 338 1.49 16.75 -8.37
C VAL A 338 2.87 16.15 -8.04
N GLY A 339 3.83 16.99 -7.67
CA GLY A 339 5.16 16.56 -7.23
C GLY A 339 5.45 17.09 -5.82
N ILE A 340 5.97 16.24 -4.95
CA ILE A 340 6.39 16.60 -3.58
C ILE A 340 7.79 16.04 -3.30
N SER A 341 8.51 16.63 -2.34
CA SER A 341 9.87 16.22 -1.94
C SER A 341 10.79 15.98 -3.15
N GLY A 342 10.81 16.91 -4.11
CA GLY A 342 11.60 16.81 -5.35
C GLY A 342 11.08 15.81 -6.39
N GLY A 343 9.84 15.33 -6.25
CA GLY A 343 9.24 14.37 -7.17
C GLY A 343 9.01 14.97 -8.55
N LEU A 344 9.44 14.24 -9.59
CA LEU A 344 9.39 14.68 -10.98
C LEU A 344 8.53 13.74 -11.82
N ASN A 345 7.93 14.28 -12.87
CA ASN A 345 7.34 13.49 -13.96
C ASN A 345 7.55 14.22 -15.30
N ASN A 346 8.78 14.20 -15.79
CA ASN A 346 9.21 15.00 -16.94
C ASN A 346 8.77 14.44 -18.31
N GLN A 347 7.97 13.37 -18.32
CA GLN A 347 7.49 12.68 -19.53
C GLN A 347 8.62 12.12 -20.42
N LEU A 348 9.83 11.92 -19.89
CA LEU A 348 10.88 11.19 -20.60
C LEU A 348 10.53 9.71 -20.72
N PRO A 349 11.00 9.02 -21.80
CA PRO A 349 10.62 7.64 -22.09
C PRO A 349 11.02 6.63 -21.01
N PHE A 350 12.00 6.97 -20.16
CA PHE A 350 12.41 6.17 -19.01
C PHE A 350 12.73 7.10 -17.83
N GLY A 351 11.84 7.15 -16.84
CA GLY A 351 12.26 7.41 -15.45
C GLY A 351 12.93 6.17 -14.86
N ASN A 352 12.87 5.98 -13.54
CA ASN A 352 13.27 4.68 -12.95
C ASN A 352 12.30 3.54 -13.34
N HIS A 353 11.01 3.85 -13.58
CA HIS A 353 10.00 2.95 -14.14
C HIS A 353 8.75 3.72 -14.63
N LEU A 354 7.87 3.08 -15.42
CA LEU A 354 6.60 3.64 -15.93
C LEU A 354 5.35 3.20 -15.11
N SER A 355 5.47 3.11 -13.79
CA SER A 355 4.53 2.44 -12.88
C SER A 355 3.26 3.21 -12.50
N GLY A 356 2.94 4.30 -13.18
CA GLY A 356 1.63 4.94 -13.04
C GLY A 356 0.81 4.89 -14.31
N THR A 357 1.42 4.45 -15.41
CA THR A 357 0.83 4.57 -16.76
C THR A 357 -0.37 3.64 -16.92
N THR A 358 -0.22 2.39 -16.48
CA THR A 358 -1.24 1.33 -16.62
C THR A 358 -2.36 1.53 -15.63
N GLU A 359 -2.03 1.89 -14.40
CA GLU A 359 -2.97 2.17 -13.32
C GLU A 359 -3.90 3.32 -13.72
N LEU A 360 -3.32 4.43 -14.21
CA LEU A 360 -4.11 5.56 -14.70
C LEU A 360 -4.97 5.18 -15.90
N ALA A 361 -4.45 4.39 -16.83
CA ALA A 361 -5.24 3.93 -17.98
C ALA A 361 -6.44 3.07 -17.54
N SER A 362 -6.24 2.16 -16.58
CA SER A 362 -7.31 1.31 -16.04
C SER A 362 -8.38 2.12 -15.32
N ILE A 363 -7.98 3.06 -14.43
CA ILE A 363 -8.90 3.93 -13.71
C ILE A 363 -9.70 4.79 -14.68
N MET A 364 -9.03 5.47 -15.61
CA MET A 364 -9.68 6.34 -16.59
C MET A 364 -10.61 5.58 -17.54
N SER A 365 -10.31 4.31 -17.81
CA SER A 365 -11.16 3.46 -18.65
C SER A 365 -12.38 2.93 -17.88
N THR A 366 -12.29 2.78 -16.56
CA THR A 366 -13.37 2.29 -15.69
C THR A 366 -14.29 3.43 -15.24
N ALA A 367 -13.73 4.55 -14.80
CA ALA A 367 -14.44 5.73 -14.29
C ALA A 367 -14.05 6.99 -15.10
N PRO A 368 -14.52 7.12 -16.35
CA PRO A 368 -14.05 8.14 -17.30
C PRO A 368 -14.40 9.58 -16.92
N ASN A 369 -15.37 9.79 -16.03
CA ASN A 369 -15.77 11.11 -15.56
C ASN A 369 -15.05 11.53 -14.27
N THR A 370 -14.28 10.64 -13.66
CA THR A 370 -13.51 10.94 -12.46
C THR A 370 -12.11 11.43 -12.83
N PRO A 371 -11.72 12.67 -12.45
CA PRO A 371 -10.37 13.17 -12.74
C PRO A 371 -9.29 12.29 -12.15
N ALA A 372 -8.26 11.96 -12.93
CA ALA A 372 -7.10 11.20 -12.46
C ALA A 372 -5.88 12.11 -12.30
N THR A 373 -5.07 11.90 -11.26
CA THR A 373 -3.83 12.66 -11.00
C THR A 373 -2.69 11.72 -10.65
N TYR A 374 -1.52 11.97 -11.24
CA TYR A 374 -0.28 11.29 -10.85
C TYR A 374 0.45 12.11 -9.79
N MET A 375 0.73 11.50 -8.64
CA MET A 375 1.51 12.10 -7.56
C MET A 375 2.91 11.48 -7.53
N ALA A 376 3.95 12.28 -7.82
CA ALA A 376 5.34 11.86 -7.67
C ALA A 376 5.91 12.31 -6.33
N VAL A 377 6.39 11.36 -5.54
CA VAL A 377 7.10 11.58 -4.27
C VAL A 377 8.58 11.35 -4.52
N GLY A 378 9.37 12.42 -4.41
CA GLY A 378 10.76 12.43 -4.86
C GLY A 378 11.79 12.00 -3.83
N ILE A 379 13.05 12.31 -4.16
CA ILE A 379 14.27 11.92 -3.42
C ILE A 379 14.82 13.04 -2.52
N GLU A 380 14.18 14.21 -2.49
CA GLU A 380 14.59 15.23 -1.52
C GLU A 380 14.22 14.72 -0.12
N ASN A 381 15.14 14.89 0.83
CA ASN A 381 14.98 14.52 2.24
C ASN A 381 15.06 13.02 2.58
N ALA A 382 15.21 12.11 1.60
CA ALA A 382 15.47 10.69 1.83
C ALA A 382 16.20 10.02 0.63
N ASP A 383 17.20 9.20 0.91
CA ASP A 383 17.78 8.29 -0.08
C ASP A 383 16.73 7.24 -0.50
N ALA A 384 16.90 6.64 -1.68
CA ALA A 384 16.07 5.55 -2.22
C ALA A 384 15.85 4.37 -1.25
N SER A 385 16.68 4.28 -0.22
CA SER A 385 16.70 3.24 0.80
C SER A 385 15.82 3.50 2.03
N GLU A 386 15.14 4.66 2.14
CA GLU A 386 14.23 4.98 3.26
C GLU A 386 12.76 5.20 2.84
N PRO A 387 12.09 4.18 2.28
CA PRO A 387 10.73 4.30 1.76
C PRO A 387 9.69 4.79 2.77
N MET A 388 9.89 4.50 4.06
CA MET A 388 9.03 5.02 5.12
C MET A 388 8.97 6.55 5.17
N VAL A 389 10.09 7.23 4.94
CA VAL A 389 10.12 8.70 4.97
C VAL A 389 9.24 9.27 3.87
N TRP A 390 9.19 8.62 2.71
CA TRP A 390 8.33 9.07 1.63
C TRP A 390 6.84 8.88 1.91
N PHE A 391 6.44 7.75 2.51
CA PHE A 391 5.04 7.53 2.90
C PHE A 391 4.58 8.59 3.90
N LEU A 392 5.47 8.94 4.82
CA LEU A 392 5.22 9.95 5.83
C LEU A 392 5.14 11.36 5.21
N ASP A 393 6.06 11.72 4.31
CA ASP A 393 6.03 12.99 3.56
C ASP A 393 4.74 13.14 2.74
N GLN A 394 4.28 12.05 2.11
CA GLN A 394 3.02 12.03 1.37
C GLN A 394 1.83 12.26 2.29
N ALA A 395 1.74 11.53 3.40
CA ALA A 395 0.63 11.64 4.34
C ALA A 395 0.54 13.08 4.90
N GLU A 396 1.68 13.66 5.27
CA GLU A 396 1.76 15.04 5.76
C GLU A 396 1.38 16.08 4.71
N TYR A 397 1.87 15.92 3.48
CA TYR A 397 1.48 16.79 2.38
C TYR A 397 -0.03 16.75 2.17
N LEU A 398 -0.63 15.56 2.13
CA LEU A 398 -2.07 15.42 1.93
C LEU A 398 -2.85 16.07 3.08
N LEU A 399 -2.45 15.83 4.33
CA LEU A 399 -3.09 16.46 5.50
C LEU A 399 -3.00 17.99 5.46
N SER A 400 -1.97 18.55 4.82
CA SER A 400 -1.83 20.00 4.62
C SER A 400 -2.85 20.58 3.64
N LEU A 401 -3.46 19.78 2.76
CA LEU A 401 -4.43 20.25 1.78
C LEU A 401 -5.81 20.48 2.39
N ASP A 402 -6.48 21.54 1.95
CA ASP A 402 -7.89 21.79 2.29
C ASP A 402 -8.81 20.86 1.47
N THR A 403 -8.45 20.63 0.21
CA THR A 403 -9.14 19.76 -0.73
C THR A 403 -8.30 18.50 -0.98
N LEU A 404 -8.83 17.33 -0.62
CA LEU A 404 -8.14 16.03 -0.69
C LEU A 404 -8.58 15.23 -1.93
N PRO A 405 -7.75 14.29 -2.41
CA PRO A 405 -8.26 13.24 -3.28
C PRO A 405 -9.38 12.43 -2.60
N GLU A 406 -10.31 11.93 -3.38
CA GLU A 406 -11.36 10.99 -2.98
C GLU A 406 -10.75 9.63 -2.76
N ILE A 407 -9.85 9.22 -3.65
CA ILE A 407 -9.16 7.94 -3.60
C ILE A 407 -7.67 8.20 -3.82
N LEU A 408 -6.84 7.70 -2.91
CA LEU A 408 -5.40 7.61 -3.10
C LEU A 408 -5.02 6.14 -3.24
N ILE A 409 -4.39 5.80 -4.36
CA ILE A 409 -3.81 4.47 -4.53
C ILE A 409 -2.30 4.50 -4.54
N HIS A 410 -1.73 3.41 -4.02
CA HIS A 410 -0.32 3.20 -4.06
C HIS A 410 0.06 1.72 -4.18
N ARG A 411 1.16 1.46 -4.89
CA ARG A 411 1.66 0.11 -5.16
C ARG A 411 2.82 -0.37 -4.28
N HIS A 412 3.57 0.54 -3.65
CA HIS A 412 4.77 0.13 -2.94
C HIS A 412 4.40 -0.28 -1.53
N VAL A 413 4.90 -1.46 -1.19
CA VAL A 413 4.82 -2.03 0.13
C VAL A 413 6.19 -2.57 0.51
N LEU A 414 6.37 -2.71 1.81
CA LEU A 414 7.53 -3.27 2.47
C LEU A 414 7.07 -4.49 3.25
N PRO A 415 7.94 -5.49 3.46
CA PRO A 415 7.69 -6.50 4.49
C PRO A 415 7.47 -5.79 5.83
N GLU A 416 6.38 -6.06 6.54
CA GLU A 416 6.05 -5.39 7.81
C GLU A 416 7.17 -5.58 8.83
N SER A 417 7.80 -6.75 8.84
CA SER A 417 8.98 -7.06 9.67
C SER A 417 10.20 -6.17 9.42
N SER A 418 10.29 -5.52 8.25
CA SER A 418 11.39 -4.61 7.90
C SER A 418 11.17 -3.17 8.36
N VAL A 419 9.95 -2.85 8.80
CA VAL A 419 9.54 -1.49 9.16
C VAL A 419 9.72 -1.24 10.66
N ASP A 420 10.14 -0.03 11.01
CA ASP A 420 10.19 0.41 12.39
C ASP A 420 8.77 0.50 12.99
N PRO A 421 8.43 -0.22 14.08
CA PRO A 421 7.08 -0.24 14.62
C PRO A 421 6.54 1.11 15.09
N GLU A 422 7.40 2.04 15.53
CA GLU A 422 6.96 3.37 15.95
C GLU A 422 6.63 4.23 14.72
N LEU A 423 7.47 4.20 13.69
CA LEU A 423 7.18 4.89 12.42
C LEU A 423 5.96 4.31 11.70
N ALA A 424 5.75 2.99 11.77
CA ALA A 424 4.56 2.34 11.23
C ALA A 424 3.28 2.86 11.91
N ARG A 425 3.30 3.01 13.25
CA ARG A 425 2.18 3.60 14.00
C ARG A 425 1.97 5.07 13.66
N VAL A 426 3.04 5.87 13.56
CA VAL A 426 2.93 7.27 13.13
C VAL A 426 2.25 7.34 11.76
N LEU A 427 2.70 6.57 10.77
CA LEU A 427 2.08 6.56 9.45
C LEU A 427 0.59 6.16 9.51
N CYS A 428 0.26 5.11 10.25
CA CYS A 428 -1.13 4.68 10.39
C CYS A 428 -2.00 5.74 11.08
N ASN A 429 -1.48 6.48 12.05
CA ASN A 429 -2.23 7.57 12.67
C ASN A 429 -2.47 8.72 11.68
N LEU A 430 -1.53 8.99 10.76
CA LEU A 430 -1.75 9.96 9.68
C LEU A 430 -2.79 9.44 8.66
N TYR A 431 -2.77 8.14 8.35
CA TYR A 431 -3.78 7.52 7.48
C TYR A 431 -5.17 7.50 8.12
N ALA A 432 -5.28 7.27 9.44
CA ALA A 432 -6.55 7.44 10.15
C ALA A 432 -7.11 8.86 10.01
N GLN A 433 -6.25 9.89 10.10
CA GLN A 433 -6.64 11.28 9.88
C GLN A 433 -7.14 11.53 8.45
N LEU A 434 -6.46 10.99 7.42
CA LEU A 434 -6.90 11.12 6.03
C LEU A 434 -8.24 10.38 5.80
N SER A 435 -8.35 9.16 6.29
CA SER A 435 -9.56 8.34 6.23
C SER A 435 -10.74 9.03 6.96
N ALA A 436 -10.48 9.69 8.09
CA ALA A 436 -11.50 10.45 8.83
C ALA A 436 -12.03 11.64 8.04
N ARG A 437 -11.22 12.21 7.14
CA ARG A 437 -11.62 13.25 6.16
C ARG A 437 -12.25 12.67 4.88
N GLY A 438 -12.54 11.36 4.87
CA GLY A 438 -13.24 10.68 3.80
C GLY A 438 -12.37 10.37 2.58
N VAL A 439 -11.06 10.21 2.75
CA VAL A 439 -10.19 9.66 1.71
C VAL A 439 -10.25 8.15 1.74
N THR A 440 -10.47 7.53 0.59
CA THR A 440 -10.27 6.09 0.39
C THR A 440 -8.79 5.81 0.13
N LEU A 441 -8.10 5.20 1.08
CA LEU A 441 -6.69 4.79 0.93
C LEU A 441 -6.62 3.32 0.50
N ILE A 442 -6.05 3.04 -0.69
CA ILE A 442 -5.99 1.69 -1.26
C ILE A 442 -4.53 1.29 -1.49
N TYR A 443 -4.14 0.13 -0.94
CA TYR A 443 -2.80 -0.44 -1.08
C TYR A 443 -2.88 -1.84 -1.64
N SER A 444 -2.07 -2.14 -2.65
CA SER A 444 -1.85 -3.53 -3.05
C SER A 444 -1.06 -4.29 -1.97
N VAL A 445 -1.35 -5.57 -1.77
CA VAL A 445 -0.44 -6.45 -1.04
C VAL A 445 0.77 -6.84 -1.92
N GLY A 446 1.88 -7.23 -1.29
CA GLY A 446 3.09 -7.67 -1.98
C GLY A 446 2.99 -9.08 -2.57
N GLY A 447 4.07 -9.53 -3.21
CA GLY A 447 4.13 -10.79 -3.98
C GLY A 447 4.93 -11.93 -3.32
N ASN A 448 4.90 -12.06 -1.98
CA ASN A 448 5.77 -12.99 -1.24
C ASN A 448 5.04 -14.11 -0.48
N GLY A 449 3.75 -14.34 -0.73
CA GLY A 449 2.96 -15.30 0.06
C GLY A 449 3.00 -14.96 1.56
N VAL A 450 3.12 -15.96 2.42
CA VAL A 450 3.33 -15.77 3.86
C VAL A 450 4.76 -15.32 4.25
N GLY A 451 5.64 -15.10 3.27
CA GLY A 451 7.02 -14.67 3.43
C GLY A 451 8.01 -15.44 2.55
N SER A 452 9.17 -14.83 2.30
CA SER A 452 10.21 -15.37 1.40
C SER A 452 11.26 -16.21 2.12
N GLY A 453 11.69 -17.31 1.51
CA GLY A 453 12.82 -18.13 1.95
C GLY A 453 12.49 -19.59 2.29
N ALA A 454 13.52 -20.38 2.59
CA ALA A 454 13.37 -21.81 2.90
C ALA A 454 12.74 -22.09 4.28
N SER A 455 12.81 -21.11 5.20
CA SER A 455 12.17 -21.15 6.52
C SER A 455 12.11 -19.72 7.06
N CYS A 456 11.02 -19.40 7.76
CA CYS A 456 10.87 -18.12 8.47
C CYS A 456 10.44 -18.39 9.92
N PRO A 457 10.99 -17.67 10.92
CA PRO A 457 10.52 -17.76 12.31
C PRO A 457 9.08 -17.30 12.49
N LYS A 458 8.66 -16.31 11.70
CA LYS A 458 7.31 -15.75 11.65
C LYS A 458 6.91 -15.54 10.19
N PHE A 459 5.61 -15.65 9.93
CA PHE A 459 5.00 -15.16 8.70
C PHE A 459 4.94 -13.64 8.74
N ASP A 460 4.96 -13.06 7.54
CA ASP A 460 5.00 -11.62 7.35
C ASP A 460 3.90 -11.17 6.39
N VAL A 461 3.49 -9.91 6.56
CA VAL A 461 2.50 -9.24 5.71
C VAL A 461 3.13 -7.98 5.11
N SER A 462 2.41 -7.35 4.20
CA SER A 462 2.88 -6.14 3.52
C SER A 462 2.41 -4.87 4.23
N PHE A 463 3.32 -3.94 4.49
CA PHE A 463 3.03 -2.61 5.03
C PHE A 463 3.26 -1.54 3.93
N PRO A 464 2.40 -0.52 3.74
CA PRO A 464 1.28 -0.12 4.60
C PRO A 464 -0.03 -0.90 4.46
N ALA A 465 -0.13 -1.92 3.59
CA ALA A 465 -1.38 -2.66 3.41
C ALA A 465 -1.92 -3.28 4.73
N SER A 466 -1.05 -3.65 5.67
CA SER A 466 -1.41 -4.14 7.00
C SER A 466 -1.91 -3.06 7.98
N CYS A 467 -1.90 -1.78 7.59
CA CYS A 467 -2.49 -0.71 8.37
C CYS A 467 -4.03 -0.90 8.46
N PRO A 468 -4.66 -0.72 9.64
CA PRO A 468 -6.11 -0.93 9.80
C PRO A 468 -6.97 0.20 9.21
N TYR A 469 -6.36 1.32 8.78
CA TYR A 469 -7.07 2.49 8.25
C TYR A 469 -6.97 2.61 6.72
N VAL A 470 -6.51 1.55 6.05
CA VAL A 470 -6.43 1.44 4.59
C VAL A 470 -7.13 0.18 4.12
N THR A 471 -7.57 0.18 2.86
CA THR A 471 -8.07 -1.02 2.18
C THR A 471 -6.93 -1.69 1.45
N SER A 472 -6.61 -2.92 1.85
CA SER A 472 -5.62 -3.79 1.25
C SER A 472 -6.26 -4.66 0.17
N VAL A 473 -5.67 -4.63 -1.02
CA VAL A 473 -6.19 -5.33 -2.20
C VAL A 473 -5.20 -6.40 -2.62
N GLY A 474 -5.66 -7.65 -2.67
CA GLY A 474 -4.98 -8.82 -3.22
C GLY A 474 -5.11 -8.93 -4.73
N GLY A 475 -4.25 -9.75 -5.32
CA GLY A 475 -4.33 -10.15 -6.71
C GLY A 475 -5.27 -11.34 -6.90
N ALA A 476 -5.97 -11.38 -8.02
CA ALA A 476 -6.75 -12.53 -8.48
C ALA A 476 -6.25 -13.02 -9.85
N GLU A 477 -6.55 -14.27 -10.16
CA GLU A 477 -6.34 -14.87 -11.48
C GLU A 477 -7.60 -15.61 -11.94
N ILE A 478 -7.80 -15.64 -13.25
CA ILE A 478 -8.87 -16.43 -13.87
C ILE A 478 -8.32 -17.82 -14.18
N ASN A 479 -8.86 -18.85 -13.51
CA ASN A 479 -8.63 -20.23 -13.89
C ASN A 479 -9.61 -20.63 -15.00
N VAL A 480 -9.17 -20.52 -16.25
CA VAL A 480 -9.99 -20.82 -17.44
C VAL A 480 -10.51 -22.26 -17.42
N GLY A 481 -9.71 -23.22 -16.95
CA GLY A 481 -10.11 -24.64 -16.92
C GLY A 481 -11.22 -24.92 -15.90
N GLN A 482 -11.28 -24.13 -14.82
CA GLN A 482 -12.30 -24.23 -13.78
C GLN A 482 -13.40 -23.17 -13.92
N ARG A 483 -13.31 -22.29 -14.93
CA ARG A 483 -14.21 -21.15 -15.16
C ARG A 483 -14.54 -20.33 -13.92
N ARG A 484 -13.53 -20.08 -13.07
CA ARG A 484 -13.68 -19.28 -11.84
C ARG A 484 -12.46 -18.42 -11.57
N GLU A 485 -12.64 -17.42 -10.73
CA GLU A 485 -11.54 -16.65 -10.14
C GLU A 485 -10.90 -17.43 -8.98
N VAL A 486 -9.59 -17.24 -8.80
CA VAL A 486 -8.78 -17.80 -7.71
C VAL A 486 -7.81 -16.73 -7.19
N PRO A 487 -7.35 -16.80 -5.93
CA PRO A 487 -6.34 -15.87 -5.43
C PRO A 487 -5.04 -16.01 -6.22
N PHE A 488 -4.37 -14.89 -6.47
CA PHE A 488 -3.03 -14.92 -7.02
C PHE A 488 -2.09 -15.59 -6.02
N PHE A 489 -1.39 -16.63 -6.46
CA PHE A 489 -0.60 -17.51 -5.59
C PHE A 489 0.50 -16.77 -4.80
N ALA A 490 0.92 -15.60 -5.28
CA ALA A 490 1.99 -14.82 -4.66
C ALA A 490 1.47 -13.75 -3.68
N ASN A 491 0.14 -13.59 -3.51
CA ASN A 491 -0.43 -12.61 -2.59
C ASN A 491 0.23 -12.67 -1.20
N SER A 492 0.76 -11.54 -0.75
CA SER A 492 1.23 -11.38 0.62
C SER A 492 0.04 -11.23 1.55
N GLY A 493 -0.25 -12.28 2.30
CA GLY A 493 -1.45 -12.36 3.12
C GLY A 493 -1.22 -13.11 4.42
N GLY A 494 -2.09 -12.89 5.38
CA GLY A 494 -1.92 -13.38 6.74
C GLY A 494 -2.28 -12.31 7.77
N PHE A 495 -1.51 -12.24 8.85
CA PHE A 495 -1.86 -11.45 10.04
C PHE A 495 -0.70 -10.57 10.49
N SER A 496 -0.98 -9.29 10.68
CA SER A 496 -0.02 -8.29 11.18
C SER A 496 0.56 -8.66 12.53
N ASN A 497 1.86 -8.46 12.69
CA ASN A 497 2.57 -8.54 13.97
C ASN A 497 2.61 -7.18 14.69
N LEU A 498 2.20 -6.08 14.04
CA LEU A 498 2.26 -4.71 14.57
C LEU A 498 0.91 -4.15 15.01
N PHE A 499 -0.14 -4.43 14.23
CA PHE A 499 -1.47 -3.85 14.40
C PHE A 499 -2.45 -4.91 14.89
N SER A 500 -3.18 -4.58 15.94
CA SER A 500 -4.27 -5.41 16.45
C SER A 500 -5.39 -5.52 15.42
N ARG A 501 -6.12 -6.64 15.47
CA ARG A 501 -7.30 -6.88 14.64
C ARG A 501 -8.37 -5.81 14.92
N PRO A 502 -8.79 -5.03 13.90
CA PRO A 502 -9.84 -4.03 14.08
C PRO A 502 -11.22 -4.69 14.17
N ALA A 503 -12.15 -4.01 14.84
CA ALA A 503 -13.47 -4.56 15.13
C ALA A 503 -14.29 -4.91 13.88
N TYR A 504 -14.11 -4.17 12.78
CA TYR A 504 -14.86 -4.38 11.53
C TYR A 504 -14.56 -5.75 10.88
N GLN A 505 -13.42 -6.38 11.17
CA GLN A 505 -13.04 -7.68 10.61
C GLN A 505 -13.06 -8.82 11.64
N GLU A 506 -13.53 -8.57 12.86
CA GLU A 506 -13.46 -9.54 13.96
C GLU A 506 -14.26 -10.81 13.66
N SER A 507 -15.49 -10.67 13.13
CA SER A 507 -16.39 -11.78 12.83
C SER A 507 -15.80 -12.70 11.75
N GLU A 508 -15.49 -12.13 10.60
CA GLU A 508 -14.97 -12.84 9.43
C GLU A 508 -13.63 -13.53 9.72
N VAL A 509 -12.69 -12.84 10.37
CA VAL A 509 -11.38 -13.42 10.68
C VAL A 509 -11.48 -14.50 11.76
N SER A 510 -12.38 -14.35 12.73
CA SER A 510 -12.59 -15.40 13.75
C SER A 510 -13.17 -16.66 13.11
N ALA A 511 -14.11 -16.52 12.18
CA ALA A 511 -14.65 -17.64 11.41
C ALA A 511 -13.54 -18.37 10.61
N TYR A 512 -12.66 -17.62 9.93
CA TYR A 512 -11.51 -18.22 9.25
C TYR A 512 -10.58 -18.98 10.20
N LEU A 513 -10.27 -18.40 11.37
CA LEU A 513 -9.35 -19.05 12.32
C LEU A 513 -9.90 -20.38 12.86
N GLU A 514 -11.22 -20.58 12.87
CA GLU A 514 -11.85 -21.86 13.21
C GLU A 514 -11.62 -22.94 12.13
N THR A 515 -11.33 -22.55 10.88
CA THR A 515 -11.01 -23.50 9.80
C THR A 515 -9.54 -23.92 9.79
N VAL A 516 -8.66 -23.19 10.50
CA VAL A 516 -7.24 -23.52 10.59
C VAL A 516 -7.07 -24.69 11.56
N GLU A 517 -6.58 -25.83 11.05
CA GLU A 517 -6.34 -27.02 11.87
C GLU A 517 -5.43 -26.74 13.07
N GLU A 518 -5.74 -27.34 14.22
CA GLU A 518 -4.98 -27.17 15.46
C GLU A 518 -3.50 -27.54 15.25
N GLY A 519 -2.60 -26.64 15.64
CA GLY A 519 -1.15 -26.82 15.51
C GLY A 519 -0.56 -26.44 14.14
N VAL A 520 -1.40 -26.16 13.12
CA VAL A 520 -0.90 -25.67 11.83
C VAL A 520 -0.32 -24.27 12.00
N HIS A 521 0.93 -24.13 11.54
CA HIS A 521 1.72 -22.90 11.66
C HIS A 521 1.83 -22.34 13.09
N GLU A 522 1.74 -23.20 14.11
CA GLU A 522 1.80 -22.79 15.51
C GLU A 522 3.03 -21.90 15.77
N GLY A 523 2.79 -20.76 16.41
CA GLY A 523 3.83 -19.79 16.73
C GLY A 523 4.39 -19.01 15.54
N ARG A 524 3.93 -19.23 14.30
CA ARG A 524 4.42 -18.52 13.11
C ARG A 524 3.61 -17.27 12.75
N TYR A 525 2.33 -17.18 13.10
CA TYR A 525 1.51 -16.01 12.83
C TYR A 525 0.90 -15.42 14.11
N ASN A 526 0.38 -14.19 14.02
CA ASN A 526 -0.29 -13.49 15.12
C ASN A 526 -1.80 -13.50 14.90
N ALA A 527 -2.52 -14.48 15.45
CA ALA A 527 -3.96 -14.63 15.25
C ALA A 527 -4.79 -13.39 15.68
N SER A 528 -4.27 -12.56 16.59
CA SER A 528 -4.92 -11.32 17.05
C SER A 528 -4.57 -10.09 16.21
N GLY A 529 -3.83 -10.25 15.11
CA GLY A 529 -3.39 -9.16 14.24
C GLY A 529 -4.41 -8.75 13.19
N ARG A 530 -4.28 -7.52 12.67
CA ARG A 530 -4.95 -7.08 11.44
C ARG A 530 -4.59 -8.04 10.31
N ALA A 531 -5.59 -8.73 9.80
CA ALA A 531 -5.47 -9.73 8.76
C ALA A 531 -5.68 -9.13 7.36
N THR A 532 -4.89 -9.53 6.36
CA THR A 532 -4.86 -9.00 4.97
C THR A 532 -4.89 -10.14 3.93
N PRO A 533 -5.36 -9.90 2.70
CA PRO A 533 -5.98 -8.66 2.20
C PRO A 533 -7.44 -8.47 2.67
N ASP A 534 -8.05 -7.33 2.34
CA ASP A 534 -9.48 -7.08 2.57
C ASP A 534 -10.33 -7.59 1.39
N VAL A 535 -9.87 -7.37 0.16
CA VAL A 535 -10.52 -7.79 -1.10
C VAL A 535 -9.46 -8.20 -2.11
N SER A 536 -9.85 -8.79 -3.25
CA SER A 536 -8.92 -9.09 -4.35
C SER A 536 -9.47 -8.69 -5.71
N THR A 537 -8.59 -8.35 -6.65
CA THR A 537 -8.96 -8.15 -8.05
C THR A 537 -7.84 -8.64 -8.96
N ILE A 538 -8.17 -8.98 -10.19
CA ILE A 538 -7.28 -9.44 -11.26
C ILE A 538 -5.98 -8.61 -11.30
N ASP A 539 -4.86 -9.31 -11.12
CA ASP A 539 -3.50 -8.73 -11.01
C ASP A 539 -2.78 -8.62 -12.38
N TRP A 540 -3.43 -9.08 -13.45
CA TRP A 540 -2.79 -9.18 -14.76
C TRP A 540 -3.55 -8.43 -15.85
N GLU A 541 -2.83 -7.59 -16.58
CA GLU A 541 -3.26 -6.97 -17.83
C GLU A 541 -2.18 -7.14 -18.90
N VAL A 542 -2.61 -7.28 -20.14
CA VAL A 542 -1.71 -7.09 -21.27
C VAL A 542 -1.67 -5.60 -21.62
N SER A 543 -0.71 -4.90 -21.02
CA SER A 543 -0.39 -3.54 -21.43
C SER A 543 0.22 -3.60 -22.82
N VAL A 544 -0.45 -3.05 -23.82
CA VAL A 544 0.11 -3.01 -25.16
C VAL A 544 1.13 -1.87 -25.24
N ASP A 545 2.39 -2.15 -24.91
CA ASP A 545 3.48 -1.32 -25.41
C ASP A 545 3.69 -1.73 -26.88
N LEU A 546 2.81 -1.22 -27.75
CA LEU A 546 2.64 -1.65 -29.15
C LEU A 546 3.95 -1.53 -29.97
N ASP A 547 4.92 -0.72 -29.53
CA ASP A 547 6.23 -0.62 -30.15
C ASP A 547 7.18 -1.80 -29.82
N SER A 548 6.93 -2.52 -28.71
CA SER A 548 7.80 -3.59 -28.21
C SER A 548 7.20 -4.99 -28.27
N GLY A 549 5.86 -5.11 -28.30
CA GLY A 549 5.16 -6.39 -28.23
C GLY A 549 5.23 -7.09 -26.85
N SER A 550 5.59 -6.35 -25.79
CA SER A 550 5.73 -6.90 -24.43
C SER A 550 4.42 -6.82 -23.62
N SER A 551 4.14 -7.84 -22.81
CA SER A 551 3.09 -7.88 -21.78
C SER A 551 3.72 -7.63 -20.40
N ARG A 552 3.05 -6.87 -19.52
CA ARG A 552 3.56 -6.58 -18.17
C ARG A 552 2.50 -6.87 -17.11
N SER A 553 2.78 -7.86 -16.23
CA SER A 553 2.09 -8.00 -14.93
C SER A 553 2.33 -6.72 -14.14
N GLN A 554 1.38 -6.18 -13.39
CA GLN A 554 1.67 -5.04 -12.53
C GLN A 554 0.98 -5.24 -11.17
N THR A 555 1.73 -5.47 -10.09
CA THR A 555 1.24 -5.68 -8.71
C THR A 555 0.37 -4.54 -8.18
N ALA A 556 0.32 -3.40 -8.90
CA ALA A 556 -0.53 -2.24 -8.61
C ALA A 556 -1.90 -2.27 -9.30
N LEU A 557 -2.04 -3.13 -10.32
CA LEU A 557 -3.20 -3.17 -11.18
C LEU A 557 -4.44 -3.56 -10.39
N GLN A 558 -4.27 -4.46 -9.42
CA GLN A 558 -5.34 -4.83 -8.51
C GLN A 558 -5.90 -3.61 -7.74
N ALA A 559 -5.03 -2.78 -7.16
CA ALA A 559 -5.45 -1.55 -6.49
C ALA A 559 -6.12 -0.57 -7.46
N ALA A 560 -5.62 -0.45 -8.70
CA ALA A 560 -6.19 0.43 -9.72
C ALA A 560 -7.57 -0.04 -10.23
N ASN A 561 -7.75 -1.35 -10.44
CA ASN A 561 -9.02 -1.95 -10.84
C ASN A 561 -10.07 -1.68 -9.77
N PHE A 562 -9.74 -1.98 -8.50
CA PHE A 562 -10.64 -1.72 -7.38
C PHE A 562 -10.96 -0.23 -7.22
N ALA A 563 -9.95 0.64 -7.33
CA ALA A 563 -10.14 2.09 -7.26
C ALA A 563 -11.03 2.64 -8.38
N GLY A 564 -10.91 2.11 -9.61
CA GLY A 564 -11.79 2.48 -10.72
C GLY A 564 -13.25 2.15 -10.43
N ILE A 565 -13.52 0.98 -9.84
CA ILE A 565 -14.87 0.55 -9.45
C ILE A 565 -15.43 1.46 -8.35
N ILE A 566 -14.65 1.76 -7.31
CA ILE A 566 -15.07 2.66 -6.23
C ILE A 566 -15.25 4.10 -6.73
N ALA A 567 -14.41 4.56 -7.66
CA ALA A 567 -14.57 5.87 -8.29
C ALA A 567 -15.88 5.98 -9.07
N LEU A 568 -16.25 4.94 -9.82
CA LEU A 568 -17.53 4.87 -10.54
C LEU A 568 -18.70 4.81 -9.55
N LEU A 569 -18.59 4.05 -8.45
CA LEU A 569 -19.60 4.04 -7.39
C LEU A 569 -19.79 5.42 -6.75
N ASN A 570 -18.69 6.12 -6.43
CA ASN A 570 -18.73 7.48 -5.90
C ASN A 570 -19.39 8.45 -6.87
N GLU A 571 -19.13 8.34 -8.17
CA GLU A 571 -19.79 9.15 -9.20
C GLU A 571 -21.32 9.00 -9.16
N GLU A 572 -21.81 7.75 -9.09
CA GLU A 572 -23.24 7.47 -9.00
C GLU A 572 -23.85 7.95 -7.68
N LEU A 573 -23.16 7.73 -6.56
CA LEU A 573 -23.59 8.22 -5.23
C LEU A 573 -23.74 9.74 -5.21
N VAL A 574 -22.71 10.46 -5.69
CA VAL A 574 -22.75 11.93 -5.75
C VAL A 574 -23.86 12.41 -6.69
N SER A 575 -24.06 11.74 -7.83
CA SER A 575 -25.15 12.05 -8.76
C SER A 575 -26.53 11.82 -8.14
N ALA A 576 -26.65 10.86 -7.23
CA ALA A 576 -27.85 10.59 -6.44
C ALA A 576 -27.99 11.47 -5.18
N GLY A 577 -27.07 12.43 -4.95
CA GLY A 577 -27.07 13.29 -3.78
C GLY A 577 -26.67 12.58 -2.47
N LYS A 578 -26.00 11.43 -2.57
CA LYS A 578 -25.46 10.65 -1.45
C LYS A 578 -23.99 11.02 -1.19
N PRO A 579 -23.49 10.81 0.04
CA PRO A 579 -22.06 10.96 0.32
C PRO A 579 -21.25 9.89 -0.43
N ARG A 580 -20.00 10.23 -0.74
CA ARG A 580 -18.98 9.27 -1.22
C ARG A 580 -18.66 8.22 -0.14
N MET A 581 -18.00 7.13 -0.54
CA MET A 581 -17.72 5.98 0.32
C MET A 581 -16.63 6.16 1.38
N GLY A 582 -15.63 7.02 1.16
CA GLY A 582 -14.54 7.26 2.11
C GLY A 582 -13.79 6.00 2.56
N PHE A 583 -13.60 5.81 3.86
CA PHE A 583 -12.97 4.59 4.40
C PHE A 583 -13.87 3.37 4.21
N LEU A 584 -13.41 2.39 3.43
CA LEU A 584 -14.28 1.32 2.92
C LEU A 584 -14.48 0.16 3.88
N ASN A 585 -13.49 -0.18 4.72
CA ASN A 585 -13.44 -1.51 5.33
C ASN A 585 -14.71 -1.85 6.14
N PRO A 586 -15.30 -0.97 6.97
CA PRO A 586 -16.57 -1.27 7.64
C PRO A 586 -17.72 -1.60 6.68
N PHE A 587 -17.80 -0.91 5.53
CA PHE A 587 -18.78 -1.22 4.49
C PHE A 587 -18.50 -2.57 3.83
N LEU A 588 -17.24 -2.86 3.49
CA LEU A 588 -16.87 -4.12 2.82
C LEU A 588 -17.23 -5.33 3.67
N TYR A 589 -16.84 -5.32 4.94
CA TYR A 589 -17.08 -6.43 5.87
C TYR A 589 -18.56 -6.59 6.26
N GLN A 590 -19.40 -5.56 6.12
CA GLN A 590 -20.85 -5.68 6.32
C GLN A 590 -21.61 -6.20 5.10
N ASN A 591 -21.00 -6.13 3.92
CA ASN A 591 -21.64 -6.45 2.65
C ASN A 591 -20.77 -7.44 1.86
N ALA A 592 -20.34 -8.51 2.53
CA ALA A 592 -19.47 -9.54 1.94
C ALA A 592 -20.15 -10.27 0.77
N ASP A 593 -21.48 -10.33 0.77
CA ASP A 593 -22.32 -10.83 -0.32
C ASP A 593 -22.23 -9.96 -1.60
N ALA A 594 -21.68 -8.75 -1.53
CA ALA A 594 -21.38 -7.95 -2.71
C ALA A 594 -20.10 -8.38 -3.45
N PHE A 595 -19.47 -9.47 -3.03
CA PHE A 595 -18.23 -10.00 -3.60
C PHE A 595 -18.41 -11.44 -4.09
N ASN A 596 -17.56 -11.84 -5.03
CA ASN A 596 -17.39 -13.22 -5.47
C ASN A 596 -16.32 -13.89 -4.60
N ASP A 597 -16.70 -14.94 -3.87
CA ASP A 597 -15.89 -15.62 -2.86
C ASP A 597 -14.96 -16.67 -3.48
N PHE A 598 -13.67 -16.64 -3.12
CA PHE A 598 -12.67 -17.54 -3.67
C PHE A 598 -12.44 -18.73 -2.73
N THR A 599 -13.17 -19.81 -2.94
CA THR A 599 -13.13 -20.98 -2.03
C THR A 599 -11.95 -21.92 -2.23
N THR A 600 -11.05 -21.65 -3.19
CA THR A 600 -9.87 -22.48 -3.43
C THR A 600 -8.67 -21.67 -3.89
N GLY A 601 -7.49 -22.10 -3.48
CA GLY A 601 -6.22 -21.44 -3.78
C GLY A 601 -5.35 -21.41 -2.52
N THR A 602 -4.09 -21.01 -2.67
CA THR A 602 -3.15 -20.98 -1.56
C THR A 602 -2.08 -19.93 -1.76
N ILE A 603 -1.59 -19.37 -0.65
CA ILE A 603 -0.45 -18.45 -0.63
C ILE A 603 0.71 -19.08 0.15
N SER A 604 1.51 -19.88 -0.56
CA SER A 604 2.63 -20.60 0.04
C SER A 604 3.84 -19.69 0.31
N GLY A 605 4.73 -20.10 1.22
CA GLY A 605 5.91 -19.32 1.58
C GLY A 605 6.65 -19.91 2.77
N CYS A 606 7.86 -19.43 3.03
CA CYS A 606 8.65 -19.81 4.21
C CYS A 606 8.85 -21.34 4.40
N GLY A 607 8.92 -22.09 3.30
CA GLY A 607 9.01 -23.56 3.30
C GLY A 607 7.74 -24.28 3.78
N THR A 608 6.60 -23.60 3.76
CA THR A 608 5.29 -24.11 4.20
C THR A 608 4.24 -23.96 3.09
N SER A 609 3.11 -24.65 3.24
CA SER A 609 1.93 -24.44 2.39
C SER A 609 1.27 -23.08 2.62
N GLY A 610 1.63 -22.33 3.66
CA GLY A 610 0.98 -21.07 4.00
C GLY A 610 -0.51 -21.25 4.29
N PHE A 611 -1.32 -20.28 3.88
CA PHE A 611 -2.76 -20.29 4.08
C PHE A 611 -3.52 -20.72 2.83
N ASN A 612 -4.72 -21.25 3.03
CA ASN A 612 -5.64 -21.66 1.97
C ASN A 612 -6.84 -20.72 1.92
N ALA A 613 -7.38 -20.56 0.72
CA ALA A 613 -8.65 -19.93 0.49
C ALA A 613 -9.79 -20.85 0.97
N THR A 614 -10.84 -20.27 1.53
CA THR A 614 -11.98 -20.97 2.16
C THR A 614 -13.26 -20.21 1.89
N ALA A 615 -14.42 -20.75 2.26
CA ALA A 615 -15.65 -19.96 2.20
C ALA A 615 -15.61 -18.78 3.19
N GLY A 616 -16.07 -17.61 2.74
CA GLY A 616 -16.00 -16.35 3.48
C GLY A 616 -14.62 -15.70 3.40
N TRP A 617 -14.34 -14.73 4.28
CA TRP A 617 -13.03 -14.07 4.27
C TRP A 617 -11.89 -15.07 4.50
N ASP A 618 -10.81 -14.93 3.73
CA ASP A 618 -9.58 -15.69 3.92
C ASP A 618 -8.32 -14.80 3.72
N PRO A 619 -7.15 -15.16 4.29
CA PRO A 619 -5.93 -14.36 4.17
C PRO A 619 -5.25 -14.46 2.80
N THR A 620 -5.83 -15.20 1.84
CA THR A 620 -5.29 -15.37 0.49
C THR A 620 -5.96 -14.42 -0.50
N SER A 621 -7.26 -14.14 -0.30
CA SER A 621 -8.12 -13.39 -1.23
C SER A 621 -8.91 -12.26 -0.57
N GLY A 622 -8.98 -12.23 0.77
CA GLY A 622 -9.86 -11.32 1.50
C GLY A 622 -11.30 -11.81 1.41
N ILE A 623 -12.24 -10.89 1.23
CA ILE A 623 -13.67 -11.19 0.98
C ILE A 623 -13.89 -11.65 -0.49
N GLY A 624 -12.87 -11.54 -1.35
CA GLY A 624 -12.95 -11.88 -2.76
C GLY A 624 -13.05 -10.67 -3.69
N SER A 625 -13.58 -10.86 -4.91
CA SER A 625 -13.63 -9.82 -5.95
C SER A 625 -14.97 -9.08 -6.01
N PRO A 626 -15.00 -7.79 -6.36
CA PRO A 626 -16.23 -6.99 -6.30
C PRO A 626 -17.23 -7.36 -7.40
N ARG A 627 -18.51 -7.43 -7.04
CA ARG A 627 -19.64 -7.47 -7.99
C ARG A 627 -20.31 -6.09 -8.01
N TYR A 628 -20.06 -5.31 -9.06
CA TYR A 628 -20.41 -3.89 -9.09
C TYR A 628 -21.91 -3.62 -8.86
N ASN A 629 -22.80 -4.44 -9.45
CA ASN A 629 -24.24 -4.30 -9.25
C ASN A 629 -24.64 -4.50 -7.78
N ARG A 630 -24.06 -5.50 -7.10
CA ARG A 630 -24.31 -5.76 -5.68
C ARG A 630 -23.72 -4.65 -4.80
N LEU A 631 -22.56 -4.11 -5.16
CA LEU A 631 -21.99 -2.94 -4.47
C LEU A 631 -22.90 -1.70 -4.58
N ARG A 632 -23.52 -1.47 -5.74
CA ARG A 632 -24.49 -0.38 -5.94
C ARG A 632 -25.69 -0.57 -5.01
N GLU A 633 -26.28 -1.76 -5.01
CA GLU A 633 -27.42 -2.09 -4.16
C GLU A 633 -27.08 -1.91 -2.66
N ALA A 634 -25.93 -2.43 -2.22
CA ALA A 634 -25.44 -2.27 -0.86
C ALA A 634 -25.19 -0.81 -0.47
N ALA A 635 -24.75 0.04 -1.40
CA ALA A 635 -24.61 1.49 -1.21
C ALA A 635 -25.95 2.25 -1.31
N GLY A 636 -27.04 1.53 -1.59
CA GLY A 636 -28.40 2.04 -1.69
C GLY A 636 -28.68 2.85 -2.96
N LEU A 637 -28.04 2.49 -4.08
CA LEU A 637 -28.28 3.05 -5.41
C LEU A 637 -29.38 2.32 -6.19
#